data_AF-A0A126QV63-F1
#
_entry.id   AF-A0A126QV63-F1
#
_cell.length_a   1.000
_cell.length_b   1.000
_cell.length_c   1.000
_cell.angle_alpha   90.00
_cell.angle_beta   90.00
_cell.angle_gamma   90.00
#
_symmetry.space_group_name_H-M   'P 1'
#
loop_
_entity.id
_entity.type
_entity.pdbx_description
1 polymer ?
#
loop_
_entity_poly.entity_id
_entity_poly.type
_entity_poly.pdbx_seq_one_letter_code
_entity_poly.pdbx_strand_id
1 'polypeptide(L)'
;MPVEYTPEKAEFDLMKKIWTVSALDGIRGSFYGKELNAAEVETRITDAQIHNVESIPVSDGRVRSIIDGELPKSYSECLVAGYDRAMKMVIRDYAHLDFDEKSILSIHRALFSDLLCEKGKYRSGTGLAMEQLIEDYRSQTTEALCYIPRLLDDFTRISPFRDGNKRMRALLTQLLLLKNGYKAQLYVGMAQDKPLLQALMDSYKELDRRYPIVDNRKVKKRDRILHIIETADEPIKKKDICACIPDVSIRTADVVLSDLMEQNKIEKLGSFKDARYIFV
;
A
#
# COMPACT_ATOMS: atom_id res chain seq x y z
N MET A 1 -23.37 7.75 17.22
CA MET A 1 -22.27 6.84 17.60
C MET A 1 -21.78 6.20 16.32
N PRO A 2 -20.50 6.32 15.93
CA PRO A 2 -20.00 5.54 14.81
C PRO A 2 -20.17 4.06 15.17
N VAL A 3 -20.82 3.30 14.29
CA VAL A 3 -20.95 1.86 14.46
C VAL A 3 -19.54 1.30 14.41
N GLU A 4 -19.09 0.69 15.50
CA GLU A 4 -17.78 0.05 15.60
C GLU A 4 -17.75 -1.07 14.54
N TYR A 5 -17.01 -0.84 13.45
CA TYR A 5 -16.95 -1.79 12.35
C TYR A 5 -16.23 -3.04 12.82
N THR A 6 -16.96 -4.15 12.81
CA THR A 6 -16.43 -5.47 13.10
C THR A 6 -16.29 -6.20 11.77
N PRO A 7 -15.06 -6.45 11.27
CA PRO A 7 -14.87 -7.16 10.01
C PRO A 7 -15.47 -8.57 10.10
N GLU A 8 -16.01 -9.05 8.99
CA GLU A 8 -16.46 -10.44 8.92
C GLU A 8 -15.26 -11.40 9.07
N LYS A 9 -15.51 -12.63 9.54
CA LYS A 9 -14.44 -13.62 9.73
C LYS A 9 -13.56 -13.80 8.47
N ALA A 10 -14.17 -13.79 7.29
CA ALA A 10 -13.46 -13.93 6.03
C ALA A 10 -12.53 -12.73 5.74
N GLU A 11 -12.98 -11.50 6.04
CA GLU A 11 -12.17 -10.28 5.89
C GLU A 11 -11.01 -10.29 6.86
N PHE A 12 -11.25 -10.67 8.12
CA PHE A 12 -10.22 -10.78 9.14
C PHE A 12 -9.14 -11.82 8.77
N ASP A 13 -9.55 -13.00 8.27
CA ASP A 13 -8.62 -14.02 7.79
C ASP A 13 -7.82 -13.54 6.57
N LEU A 14 -8.43 -12.73 5.70
CA LEU A 14 -7.75 -12.13 4.55
C LEU A 14 -6.71 -11.10 5.00
N MET A 15 -7.07 -10.18 5.90
CA MET A 15 -6.17 -9.18 6.46
C MET A 15 -4.95 -9.81 7.12
N LYS A 16 -5.13 -10.87 7.91
CA LYS A 16 -4.01 -11.62 8.50
C LYS A 16 -3.04 -12.16 7.46
N LYS A 17 -3.57 -12.68 6.35
CA LYS A 17 -2.74 -13.15 5.24
C LYS A 17 -2.01 -11.99 4.55
N ILE A 18 -2.63 -10.83 4.40
CA ILE A 18 -1.99 -9.63 3.82
C ILE A 18 -0.83 -9.17 4.72
N TRP A 19 -1.10 -8.99 6.01
CA TRP A 19 -0.09 -8.61 6.99
C TRP A 19 1.13 -9.54 6.94
N THR A 20 0.84 -10.84 6.95
CA THR A 20 1.82 -11.91 6.83
C THR A 20 2.75 -11.77 5.62
N VAL A 21 2.21 -11.56 4.42
CA VAL A 21 3.03 -11.49 3.18
C VAL A 21 3.71 -10.13 3.02
N SER A 22 3.13 -9.07 3.60
CA SER A 22 3.70 -7.72 3.63
C SER A 22 4.94 -7.62 4.51
N ALA A 23 5.02 -8.43 5.58
CA ALA A 23 6.20 -8.51 6.43
C ALA A 23 7.46 -8.96 5.67
N LEU A 24 7.34 -9.49 4.45
CA LEU A 24 8.48 -9.89 3.62
C LEU A 24 8.93 -8.81 2.62
N ASP A 25 8.24 -7.67 2.54
CA ASP A 25 8.55 -6.61 1.56
C ASP A 25 9.94 -6.01 1.76
N GLY A 26 10.40 -5.87 3.00
CA GLY A 26 11.73 -5.38 3.32
C GLY A 26 12.84 -6.27 2.75
N ILE A 27 12.69 -7.60 2.90
CA ILE A 27 13.61 -8.58 2.30
C ILE A 27 13.58 -8.47 0.77
N ARG A 28 12.38 -8.41 0.17
CA ARG A 28 12.17 -8.36 -1.28
C ARG A 28 13.00 -7.24 -1.94
N GLY A 29 12.99 -6.06 -1.32
CA GLY A 29 13.77 -4.90 -1.76
C GLY A 29 15.28 -5.14 -1.83
N SER A 30 15.85 -5.90 -0.88
CA SER A 30 17.29 -6.19 -0.85
C SER A 30 17.78 -7.08 -2.00
N PHE A 31 16.90 -7.91 -2.58
CA PHE A 31 17.25 -8.85 -3.65
C PHE A 31 16.87 -8.38 -5.04
N TYR A 32 15.78 -7.63 -5.15
CA TYR A 32 15.15 -7.27 -6.42
C TYR A 32 15.06 -5.75 -6.62
N GLY A 33 15.81 -4.94 -5.87
CA GLY A 33 15.64 -3.47 -5.88
C GLY A 33 15.66 -2.84 -7.28
N LYS A 34 16.54 -3.30 -8.19
CA LYS A 34 16.57 -2.79 -9.57
C LYS A 34 15.32 -3.18 -10.36
N GLU A 35 14.91 -4.44 -10.24
CA GLU A 35 13.76 -5.01 -10.93
C GLU A 35 12.44 -4.45 -10.39
N LEU A 36 12.36 -4.16 -9.10
CA LEU A 36 11.22 -3.52 -8.44
C LEU A 36 11.10 -2.06 -8.87
N ASN A 37 12.22 -1.32 -8.97
CA ASN A 37 12.21 0.04 -9.51
C ASN A 37 11.69 0.07 -10.95
N ALA A 38 12.11 -0.89 -11.79
CA ALA A 38 11.60 -1.00 -13.16
C ALA A 38 10.10 -1.36 -13.17
N ALA A 39 9.67 -2.27 -12.29
CA ALA A 39 8.28 -2.67 -12.18
C ALA A 39 7.36 -1.53 -11.67
N GLU A 40 7.89 -0.65 -10.82
CA GLU A 40 7.19 0.55 -10.35
C GLU A 40 6.90 1.52 -11.51
N VAL A 41 7.87 1.72 -12.41
CA VAL A 41 7.68 2.55 -13.61
C VAL A 41 6.60 1.96 -14.52
N GLU A 42 6.63 0.65 -14.77
CA GLU A 42 5.62 -0.03 -15.60
C GLU A 42 4.21 0.01 -14.97
N THR A 43 4.13 -0.13 -13.65
CA THR A 43 2.87 0.01 -12.92
C THR A 43 2.32 1.43 -13.05
N ARG A 44 3.16 2.45 -12.90
CA ARG A 44 2.76 3.86 -13.09
C ARG A 44 2.26 4.15 -14.50
N ILE A 45 2.90 3.60 -15.53
CA ILE A 45 2.44 3.71 -16.93
C ILE A 45 1.02 3.12 -17.04
N THR A 46 0.84 1.90 -16.56
CA THR A 46 -0.45 1.19 -16.62
C THR A 46 -1.54 1.93 -15.84
N ASP A 47 -1.23 2.41 -14.64
CA ASP A 47 -2.17 3.09 -13.76
C ASP A 47 -2.60 4.46 -14.32
N ALA A 48 -1.66 5.20 -14.91
CA ALA A 48 -1.97 6.46 -15.60
C ALA A 48 -2.93 6.25 -16.79
N GLN A 49 -2.84 5.11 -17.49
CA GLN A 49 -3.77 4.76 -18.56
C GLN A 49 -5.15 4.39 -18.05
N ILE A 50 -5.22 3.53 -17.03
CA ILE A 50 -6.48 3.09 -16.40
C ILE A 50 -7.28 4.30 -15.89
N HIS A 51 -6.60 5.31 -15.38
CA HIS A 51 -7.26 6.49 -14.84
C HIS A 51 -7.46 7.64 -15.84
N ASN A 52 -7.12 7.43 -17.12
CA ASN A 52 -7.40 8.34 -18.23
C ASN A 52 -8.70 7.97 -19.02
N VAL A 53 -9.49 7.02 -18.52
CA VAL A 53 -10.65 6.42 -19.23
C VAL A 53 -11.78 7.41 -19.56
N GLU A 54 -11.90 8.52 -18.85
CA GLU A 54 -12.90 9.57 -19.15
C GLU A 54 -12.46 10.51 -20.29
N SER A 55 -11.42 10.16 -21.04
CA SER A 55 -10.81 11.00 -22.09
C SER A 55 -10.33 10.18 -23.28
N ILE A 56 -9.89 10.87 -24.34
CA ILE A 56 -9.34 10.20 -25.53
C ILE A 56 -8.14 9.35 -25.09
N PRO A 57 -8.12 8.04 -25.42
CA PRO A 57 -7.02 7.15 -25.04
C PRO A 57 -5.68 7.65 -25.57
N VAL A 58 -4.64 7.53 -24.75
CA VAL A 58 -3.24 7.82 -25.11
C VAL A 58 -2.53 6.48 -25.23
N SER A 59 -1.82 6.26 -26.35
CA SER A 59 -1.12 4.99 -26.59
C SER A 59 0.00 4.75 -25.57
N ASP A 60 0.31 3.48 -25.27
CA ASP A 60 1.33 3.09 -24.30
C ASP A 60 2.70 3.73 -24.60
N GLY A 61 3.09 3.75 -25.87
CA GLY A 61 4.32 4.41 -26.31
C GLY A 61 4.32 5.90 -25.98
N ARG A 62 3.18 6.57 -26.17
CA ARG A 62 3.04 8.00 -25.86
C ARG A 62 3.00 8.26 -24.36
N VAL A 63 2.32 7.42 -23.58
CA VAL A 63 2.33 7.51 -22.10
C VAL A 63 3.76 7.36 -21.57
N ARG A 64 4.52 6.39 -22.09
CA ARG A 64 5.93 6.20 -21.73
C ARG A 64 6.76 7.45 -22.04
N SER A 65 6.66 8.00 -23.26
CA SER A 65 7.33 9.27 -23.61
C SER A 65 7.02 10.41 -22.65
N ILE A 66 5.75 10.57 -22.24
CA ILE A 66 5.34 11.62 -21.30
C ILE A 66 5.94 11.39 -19.91
N ILE A 67 5.91 10.14 -19.44
CA ILE A 67 6.48 9.74 -18.15
C ILE A 67 8.00 9.93 -18.12
N ASP A 68 8.65 9.73 -19.26
CA ASP A 68 10.08 9.98 -19.49
C ASP A 68 10.42 11.47 -19.66
N GLY A 69 9.42 12.35 -19.71
CA GLY A 69 9.58 13.81 -19.64
C GLY A 69 9.26 14.57 -20.92
N GLU A 70 8.74 13.93 -21.97
CA GLU A 70 8.22 14.68 -23.11
C GLU A 70 7.00 15.52 -22.72
N LEU A 71 6.93 16.73 -23.26
CA LEU A 71 5.82 17.64 -22.96
C LEU A 71 4.48 17.09 -23.51
N PRO A 72 3.39 17.14 -22.73
CA PRO A 72 2.07 16.77 -23.19
C PRO A 72 1.54 17.78 -24.20
N LYS A 73 0.81 17.29 -25.21
CA LYS A 73 0.33 18.08 -26.36
C LYS A 73 -1.20 18.18 -26.45
N SER A 74 -1.91 17.41 -25.63
CA SER A 74 -3.37 17.38 -25.60
C SER A 74 -3.88 17.36 -24.17
N TYR A 75 -5.17 17.62 -24.01
CA TYR A 75 -5.84 17.52 -22.71
C TYR A 75 -5.63 16.14 -22.07
N SER A 76 -5.84 15.04 -22.81
CA SER A 76 -5.61 13.67 -22.33
C SER A 76 -4.16 13.44 -21.91
N GLU A 77 -3.20 13.94 -22.68
CA GLU A 77 -1.78 13.83 -22.33
C GLU A 77 -1.44 14.62 -21.06
N CYS A 78 -2.06 15.79 -20.86
CA CYS A 78 -1.93 16.56 -19.62
C CYS A 78 -2.53 15.81 -18.41
N LEU A 79 -3.63 15.06 -18.59
CA LEU A 79 -4.17 14.21 -17.52
C LEU A 79 -3.19 13.10 -17.14
N VAL A 80 -2.55 12.45 -18.14
CA VAL A 80 -1.52 11.44 -17.94
C VAL A 80 -0.32 12.02 -17.20
N ALA A 81 0.22 13.16 -17.68
CA ALA A 81 1.36 13.85 -17.06
C ALA A 81 1.05 14.30 -15.63
N GLY A 82 -0.15 14.84 -15.41
CA GLY A 82 -0.64 15.26 -14.10
C GLY A 82 -0.77 14.10 -13.11
N TYR A 83 -1.33 12.98 -13.56
CA TYR A 83 -1.45 11.77 -12.74
C TYR A 83 -0.07 11.21 -12.38
N ASP A 84 0.83 11.14 -13.37
CA ASP A 84 2.22 10.72 -13.17
C ASP A 84 2.94 11.54 -12.10
N ARG A 85 2.80 12.87 -12.18
CA ARG A 85 3.37 13.83 -11.23
C ARG A 85 2.81 13.64 -9.83
N ALA A 86 1.49 13.50 -9.70
CA ALA A 86 0.84 13.27 -8.42
C ALA A 86 1.25 11.93 -7.81
N MET A 87 1.35 10.86 -8.61
CA MET A 87 1.81 9.55 -8.16
C MET A 87 3.26 9.58 -7.70
N LYS A 88 4.17 10.25 -8.43
CA LYS A 88 5.57 10.48 -7.98
C LYS A 88 5.62 11.18 -6.64
N MET A 89 4.78 12.19 -6.44
CA MET A 89 4.70 12.90 -5.16
C MET A 89 4.22 11.99 -4.03
N VAL A 90 3.18 11.18 -4.28
CA VAL A 90 2.71 10.19 -3.30
C VAL A 90 3.82 9.19 -2.96
N ILE A 91 4.44 8.55 -3.95
CA ILE A 91 5.46 7.52 -3.73
C ILE A 91 6.72 8.07 -3.05
N ARG A 92 7.20 9.25 -3.44
CA ARG A 92 8.43 9.82 -2.88
C ARG A 92 8.22 10.45 -1.52
N ASP A 93 7.08 11.12 -1.33
CA ASP A 93 6.87 12.02 -0.19
C ASP A 93 5.81 11.46 0.80
N TYR A 94 5.36 10.19 0.68
CA TYR A 94 4.33 9.60 1.56
C TYR A 94 4.66 9.68 3.06
N ALA A 95 5.94 9.71 3.43
CA ALA A 95 6.38 9.87 4.82
C ALA A 95 6.00 11.26 5.41
N HIS A 96 5.79 12.26 4.55
CA HIS A 96 5.43 13.63 4.91
C HIS A 96 4.01 14.01 4.47
N LEU A 97 3.35 13.14 3.71
CA LEU A 97 1.95 13.30 3.32
C LEU A 97 1.06 12.56 4.31
N ASP A 98 -0.15 13.06 4.50
CA ASP A 98 -1.17 12.39 5.31
C ASP A 98 -2.57 12.47 4.69
N PHE A 99 -3.53 11.78 5.27
CA PHE A 99 -4.94 12.00 5.00
C PHE A 99 -5.42 13.24 5.77
N ASP A 100 -4.87 14.40 5.39
CA ASP A 100 -5.25 15.72 5.87
C ASP A 100 -5.57 16.65 4.71
N GLU A 101 -6.22 17.79 5.00
CA GLU A 101 -6.64 18.73 3.96
C GLU A 101 -5.44 19.25 3.15
N LYS A 102 -4.32 19.57 3.81
CA LYS A 102 -3.14 20.13 3.14
C LYS A 102 -2.60 19.17 2.08
N SER A 103 -2.40 17.91 2.45
CA SER A 103 -1.92 16.85 1.56
C SER A 103 -2.92 16.52 0.47
N ILE A 104 -4.21 16.35 0.80
CA ILE A 104 -5.27 16.07 -0.17
C ILE A 104 -5.35 17.18 -1.23
N LEU A 105 -5.34 18.45 -0.82
CA LEU A 105 -5.34 19.58 -1.76
C LEU A 105 -4.03 19.68 -2.54
N SER A 106 -2.88 19.36 -1.95
CA SER A 106 -1.59 19.34 -2.65
C SER A 106 -1.57 18.29 -3.77
N ILE A 107 -2.04 17.08 -3.48
CA ILE A 107 -2.16 15.98 -4.47
C ILE A 107 -3.07 16.40 -5.62
N HIS A 108 -4.21 17.03 -5.32
CA HIS A 108 -5.10 17.55 -6.36
C HIS A 108 -4.45 18.66 -7.21
N ARG A 109 -3.60 19.52 -6.63
CA ARG A 109 -2.87 20.53 -7.41
C ARG A 109 -1.87 19.89 -8.37
N ALA A 110 -1.15 18.87 -7.91
CA ALA A 110 -0.21 18.12 -8.74
C ALA A 110 -0.92 17.40 -9.90
N LEU A 111 -2.10 16.82 -9.62
CA LEU A 111 -2.91 16.10 -10.60
C LEU A 111 -3.37 16.97 -11.79
N PHE A 112 -3.60 18.26 -11.55
CA PHE A 112 -4.12 19.20 -12.54
C PHE A 112 -3.14 20.34 -12.84
N SER A 113 -1.85 20.17 -12.58
CA SER A 113 -0.89 21.30 -12.67
C SER A 113 -0.82 21.88 -14.08
N ASP A 114 -0.88 21.03 -15.10
CA ASP A 114 -0.76 21.41 -16.52
C ASP A 114 -2.10 21.78 -17.17
N LEU A 115 -3.16 21.87 -16.36
CA LEU A 115 -4.51 22.15 -16.81
C LEU A 115 -5.00 23.50 -16.28
N LEU A 116 -5.72 24.20 -17.15
CA LEU A 116 -6.40 25.46 -16.85
C LEU A 116 -7.77 25.18 -16.22
N CYS A 117 -7.78 24.63 -15.01
CA CYS A 117 -8.99 24.35 -14.24
C CYS A 117 -8.81 24.75 -12.76
N GLU A 118 -9.93 24.77 -12.02
CA GLU A 118 -9.90 24.95 -10.56
C GLU A 118 -9.20 23.73 -9.93
N LYS A 119 -8.16 23.98 -9.13
CA LYS A 119 -7.34 22.92 -8.53
C LYS A 119 -6.97 23.22 -7.09
N GLY A 120 -6.93 22.18 -6.26
CA GLY A 120 -6.54 22.30 -4.86
C GLY A 120 -7.55 23.05 -4.01
N LYS A 121 -8.84 22.83 -4.28
CA LYS A 121 -9.95 23.38 -3.52
C LYS A 121 -11.16 22.45 -3.63
N TYR A 122 -11.88 22.29 -2.52
CA TYR A 122 -13.13 21.55 -2.51
C TYR A 122 -14.26 22.32 -3.19
N ARG A 123 -15.22 21.59 -3.77
CA ARG A 123 -16.45 22.17 -4.28
C ARG A 123 -17.30 22.72 -3.14
N SER A 124 -18.15 23.70 -3.44
CA SER A 124 -19.05 24.29 -2.44
C SER A 124 -19.93 23.22 -1.80
N GLY A 125 -20.05 23.25 -0.47
CA GLY A 125 -20.90 22.34 0.30
C GLY A 125 -20.24 21.04 0.75
N THR A 126 -19.01 20.71 0.35
CA THR A 126 -18.33 19.48 0.79
C THR A 126 -17.28 19.69 1.89
N GLY A 127 -16.92 20.93 2.22
CA GLY A 127 -15.88 21.24 3.20
C GLY A 127 -16.11 20.58 4.55
N LEU A 128 -17.29 20.78 5.15
CA LEU A 128 -17.64 20.18 6.45
C LEU A 128 -17.62 18.64 6.43
N ALA A 129 -18.06 18.02 5.33
CA ALA A 129 -18.02 16.56 5.19
C ALA A 129 -16.58 16.04 5.09
N MET A 130 -15.69 16.78 4.43
CA MET A 130 -14.27 16.45 4.36
C MET A 130 -13.57 16.66 5.70
N GLU A 131 -13.89 17.73 6.43
CA GLU A 131 -13.39 17.97 7.79
C GLU A 131 -13.78 16.82 8.72
N GLN A 132 -15.04 16.39 8.69
CA GLN A 132 -15.49 15.24 9.47
C GLN A 132 -14.76 13.95 9.06
N LEU A 133 -14.61 13.70 7.76
CA LEU A 133 -13.92 12.50 7.27
C LEU A 133 -12.44 12.46 7.71
N ILE A 134 -11.77 13.62 7.73
CA ILE A 134 -10.38 13.76 8.20
C ILE A 134 -10.31 13.51 9.72
N GLU A 135 -11.29 13.98 10.48
CA GLU A 135 -11.35 13.74 11.92
C GLU A 135 -11.63 12.26 12.24
N ASP A 136 -12.51 11.62 11.47
CA ASP A 136 -12.78 10.18 11.57
C ASP A 136 -11.50 9.37 11.27
N TYR A 137 -10.71 9.80 10.28
CA TYR A 137 -9.39 9.21 10.01
C TYR A 137 -8.42 9.39 11.18
N ARG A 138 -8.35 10.57 11.80
CA ARG A 138 -7.41 10.86 12.90
C ARG A 138 -7.77 10.14 14.19
N SER A 139 -9.06 9.92 14.42
CA SER A 139 -9.59 9.29 15.63
C SER A 139 -9.70 7.76 15.53
N GLN A 140 -9.30 7.16 14.41
CA GLN A 140 -9.29 5.72 14.24
C GLN A 140 -8.36 5.05 15.28
N THR A 141 -8.79 3.91 15.82
CA THR A 141 -7.99 3.07 16.73
C THR A 141 -7.86 1.63 16.24
N THR A 142 -8.26 1.38 14.99
CA THR A 142 -8.33 0.03 14.40
C THR A 142 -7.17 -0.19 13.43
N GLU A 143 -6.89 -1.45 13.10
CA GLU A 143 -5.88 -1.77 12.09
C GLU A 143 -6.21 -1.12 10.72
N ALA A 144 -5.17 -0.77 9.97
CA ALA A 144 -5.25 0.04 8.75
C ALA A 144 -6.25 -0.48 7.72
N LEU A 145 -6.23 -1.78 7.46
CA LEU A 145 -7.08 -2.43 6.46
C LEU A 145 -8.54 -2.48 6.89
N CYS A 146 -8.87 -2.28 8.18
CA CYS A 146 -10.25 -2.16 8.66
C CYS A 146 -10.91 -0.82 8.28
N TYR A 147 -10.15 0.29 8.26
CA TYR A 147 -10.72 1.62 8.06
C TYR A 147 -10.48 2.18 6.66
N ILE A 148 -9.36 1.84 5.99
CA ILE A 148 -9.02 2.38 4.66
C ILE A 148 -10.13 2.18 3.63
N PRO A 149 -10.74 0.97 3.46
CA PRO A 149 -11.81 0.78 2.48
C PRO A 149 -13.00 1.73 2.71
N ARG A 150 -13.44 1.86 3.96
CA ARG A 150 -14.58 2.71 4.35
C ARG A 150 -14.26 4.19 4.13
N LEU A 151 -13.09 4.63 4.57
CA LEU A 151 -12.60 5.99 4.39
C LEU A 151 -12.59 6.39 2.91
N LEU A 152 -12.09 5.51 2.04
CA LEU A 152 -12.07 5.76 0.60
C LEU A 152 -13.48 5.80 0.01
N ASP A 153 -14.41 4.96 0.48
CA ASP A 153 -15.80 4.93 0.04
C ASP A 153 -16.56 6.19 0.45
N ASP A 154 -16.33 6.70 1.66
CA ASP A 154 -16.85 7.99 2.10
C ASP A 154 -16.28 9.14 1.27
N PHE A 155 -14.97 9.14 1.00
CA PHE A 155 -14.37 10.12 0.07
C PHE A 155 -15.04 10.11 -1.30
N THR A 156 -15.30 8.92 -1.87
CA THR A 156 -16.01 8.78 -3.15
C THR A 156 -17.43 9.32 -3.08
N ARG A 157 -18.17 9.05 -2.00
CA ARG A 157 -19.54 9.55 -1.80
C ARG A 157 -19.58 11.07 -1.67
N ILE A 158 -18.66 11.66 -0.90
CA ILE A 158 -18.54 13.11 -0.74
C ILE A 158 -18.24 13.77 -2.09
N SER A 159 -17.36 13.15 -2.88
CA SER A 159 -16.90 13.65 -4.19
C SER A 159 -16.46 15.12 -4.07
N PRO A 160 -15.41 15.40 -3.28
CA PRO A 160 -15.14 16.75 -2.79
C PRO A 160 -14.61 17.71 -3.85
N PHE A 161 -14.19 17.23 -5.02
CA PHE A 161 -13.66 18.06 -6.10
C PHE A 161 -14.65 18.18 -7.25
N ARG A 162 -14.48 19.21 -8.10
CA ARG A 162 -15.24 19.31 -9.35
C ARG A 162 -14.87 18.20 -10.32
N ASP A 163 -13.58 17.93 -10.45
CA ASP A 163 -13.00 16.96 -11.37
C ASP A 163 -11.98 16.06 -10.67
N GLY A 164 -11.76 14.87 -11.20
CA GLY A 164 -10.67 14.01 -10.77
C GLY A 164 -10.91 13.22 -9.47
N ASN A 165 -12.13 13.18 -8.92
CA ASN A 165 -12.42 12.44 -7.69
C ASN A 165 -12.01 10.95 -7.75
N LYS A 166 -12.23 10.27 -8.89
CA LYS A 166 -11.78 8.88 -9.08
C LYS A 166 -10.24 8.74 -9.04
N ARG A 167 -9.54 9.67 -9.71
CA ARG A 167 -8.06 9.75 -9.70
C ARG A 167 -7.52 10.07 -8.31
N MET A 168 -8.19 10.97 -7.59
CA MET A 168 -7.87 11.26 -6.19
C MET A 168 -8.09 10.05 -5.29
N ARG A 169 -9.19 9.30 -5.44
CA ARG A 169 -9.39 8.04 -4.68
C ARG A 169 -8.26 7.05 -4.95
N ALA A 170 -7.84 6.89 -6.20
CA ALA A 170 -6.72 6.01 -6.56
C ALA A 170 -5.41 6.46 -5.87
N LEU A 171 -5.06 7.74 -5.97
CA LEU A 171 -3.87 8.32 -5.33
C LEU A 171 -3.92 8.22 -3.78
N LEU A 172 -5.09 8.42 -3.19
CA LEU A 172 -5.29 8.28 -1.74
C LEU A 172 -5.22 6.81 -1.29
N THR A 173 -5.68 5.88 -2.12
CA THR A 173 -5.45 4.43 -1.90
C THR A 173 -3.95 4.16 -1.80
N GLN A 174 -3.17 4.65 -2.77
CA GLN A 174 -1.72 4.47 -2.77
C GLN A 174 -1.07 5.09 -1.53
N LEU A 175 -1.42 6.33 -1.19
CA LEU A 175 -0.89 7.02 -0.02
C LEU A 175 -1.15 6.24 1.27
N LEU A 176 -2.40 5.84 1.49
CA LEU A 176 -2.81 5.16 2.72
C LEU A 176 -2.17 3.78 2.85
N LEU A 177 -2.07 3.02 1.75
CA LEU A 177 -1.38 1.74 1.76
C LEU A 177 0.12 1.89 2.07
N LEU A 178 0.80 2.86 1.44
CA LEU A 178 2.22 3.12 1.67
C LEU A 178 2.52 3.60 3.09
N LYS A 179 1.69 4.50 3.64
CA LYS A 179 1.80 4.96 5.03
C LYS A 179 1.69 3.81 6.03
N ASN A 180 0.97 2.74 5.68
CA ASN A 180 0.79 1.56 6.51
C ASN A 180 1.68 0.38 6.06
N GLY A 181 2.75 0.65 5.30
CA GLY A 181 3.79 -0.33 5.00
C GLY A 181 3.49 -1.29 3.85
N TYR A 182 2.32 -1.23 3.21
CA TYR A 182 1.98 -2.09 2.09
C TYR A 182 2.55 -1.53 0.77
N LYS A 183 3.39 -2.31 0.08
CA LYS A 183 4.07 -1.83 -1.15
C LYS A 183 3.83 -2.68 -2.39
N ALA A 184 3.23 -3.86 -2.27
CA ALA A 184 3.04 -4.77 -3.42
C ALA A 184 2.38 -4.10 -4.63
N GLN A 185 1.37 -3.27 -4.38
CA GLN A 185 0.64 -2.54 -5.41
C GLN A 185 1.52 -1.61 -6.26
N LEU A 186 2.67 -1.15 -5.74
CA LEU A 186 3.59 -0.31 -6.50
C LEU A 186 4.23 -1.06 -7.66
N TYR A 187 4.47 -2.36 -7.50
CA TYR A 187 5.30 -3.13 -8.42
C TYR A 187 4.48 -3.97 -9.41
N VAL A 188 3.23 -4.28 -9.08
CA VAL A 188 2.37 -5.14 -9.89
C VAL A 188 0.98 -4.56 -10.15
N GLY A 189 0.70 -3.36 -9.67
CA GLY A 189 -0.62 -2.71 -9.78
C GLY A 189 -1.70 -3.35 -8.91
N MET A 190 -2.93 -2.86 -9.06
CA MET A 190 -4.13 -3.38 -8.37
C MET A 190 -5.26 -3.64 -9.36
N ALA A 191 -5.99 -4.73 -9.11
CA ALA A 191 -7.24 -5.02 -9.80
C ALA A 191 -8.31 -3.98 -9.45
N GLN A 192 -9.02 -3.46 -10.46
CA GLN A 192 -10.01 -2.38 -10.30
C GLN A 192 -11.44 -2.90 -10.09
N ASP A 193 -11.68 -4.16 -10.42
CA ASP A 193 -12.97 -4.86 -10.37
C ASP A 193 -13.22 -5.59 -9.04
N LYS A 194 -12.28 -5.49 -8.08
CA LYS A 194 -12.32 -6.24 -6.81
C LYS A 194 -12.35 -5.30 -5.61
N PRO A 195 -12.91 -5.75 -4.46
CA PRO A 195 -12.77 -5.05 -3.20
C PRO A 195 -11.30 -4.84 -2.81
N LEU A 196 -10.99 -3.75 -2.12
CA LEU A 196 -9.61 -3.32 -1.83
C LEU A 196 -8.75 -4.44 -1.24
N LEU A 197 -9.25 -5.16 -0.23
CA LEU A 197 -8.50 -6.22 0.44
C LEU A 197 -8.18 -7.37 -0.51
N GLN A 198 -9.13 -7.73 -1.37
CA GLN A 198 -8.92 -8.81 -2.34
C GLN A 198 -7.97 -8.37 -3.46
N ALA A 199 -8.11 -7.14 -3.95
CA ALA A 199 -7.18 -6.56 -4.92
C ALA A 199 -5.76 -6.52 -4.37
N LEU A 200 -5.57 -6.05 -3.13
CA LEU A 200 -4.26 -5.99 -2.47
C LEU A 200 -3.67 -7.38 -2.27
N MET A 201 -4.46 -8.35 -1.81
CA MET A 201 -4.02 -9.74 -1.69
C MET A 201 -3.57 -10.30 -3.05
N ASP A 202 -4.30 -10.01 -4.12
CA ASP A 202 -3.92 -10.48 -5.45
C ASP A 202 -2.63 -9.81 -5.95
N SER A 203 -2.41 -8.53 -5.62
CA SER A 203 -1.11 -7.86 -5.85
C SER A 203 0.01 -8.59 -5.10
N TYR A 204 -0.18 -8.99 -3.84
CA TYR A 204 0.84 -9.75 -3.12
C TYR A 204 1.12 -11.12 -3.74
N LYS A 205 0.09 -11.85 -4.17
CA LYS A 205 0.29 -13.13 -4.86
C LYS A 205 1.08 -12.98 -6.16
N GLU A 206 0.77 -11.94 -6.93
CA GLU A 206 1.47 -11.66 -8.19
C GLU A 206 2.91 -11.21 -7.93
N LEU A 207 3.13 -10.39 -6.90
CA LEU A 207 4.45 -10.00 -6.45
C LEU A 207 5.28 -11.22 -6.06
N ASP A 208 4.73 -12.15 -5.28
CA ASP A 208 5.39 -13.39 -4.90
C ASP A 208 5.70 -14.29 -6.09
N ARG A 209 4.78 -14.36 -7.06
CA ARG A 209 4.98 -15.13 -8.29
C ARG A 209 6.13 -14.58 -9.13
N ARG A 210 6.27 -13.26 -9.22
CA ARG A 210 7.31 -12.58 -10.02
C ARG A 210 8.65 -12.46 -9.30
N TYR A 211 8.61 -12.23 -7.99
CA TYR A 211 9.77 -11.95 -7.14
C TYR A 211 9.78 -12.86 -5.90
N PRO A 212 9.90 -14.19 -6.11
CA PRO A 212 9.80 -15.15 -5.03
C PRO A 212 10.94 -14.99 -4.03
N ILE A 213 10.60 -14.83 -2.75
CA ILE A 213 11.58 -14.91 -1.64
C ILE A 213 11.74 -16.37 -1.18
N VAL A 214 10.71 -17.19 -1.39
CA VAL A 214 10.60 -18.54 -0.79
C VAL A 214 11.40 -19.60 -1.55
N ASP A 215 11.95 -19.29 -2.73
CA ASP A 215 12.76 -20.25 -3.49
C ASP A 215 14.27 -20.14 -3.16
N ASN A 216 14.63 -20.75 -2.03
CA ASN A 216 15.89 -21.43 -1.64
C ASN A 216 17.26 -21.08 -2.28
N ARG A 217 17.47 -19.91 -2.88
CA ARG A 217 18.76 -19.53 -3.50
C ARG A 217 19.36 -18.21 -3.04
N LYS A 218 18.67 -17.43 -2.19
CA LYS A 218 19.21 -16.13 -1.76
C LYS A 218 19.01 -15.75 -0.27
N VAL A 219 17.99 -16.26 0.44
CA VAL A 219 17.74 -15.92 1.87
C VAL A 219 17.62 -17.16 2.73
N LYS A 220 18.36 -17.25 3.83
CA LYS A 220 18.26 -18.40 4.73
C LYS A 220 16.95 -18.29 5.51
N LYS A 221 16.34 -19.44 5.83
CA LYS A 221 15.12 -19.52 6.67
C LYS A 221 15.26 -18.71 7.97
N ARG A 222 16.48 -18.72 8.53
CA ARG A 222 16.89 -17.93 9.68
C ARG A 222 16.61 -16.43 9.52
N ASP A 223 17.10 -15.85 8.42
CA ASP A 223 17.01 -14.42 8.18
C ASP A 223 15.56 -13.99 7.95
N ARG A 224 14.75 -14.85 7.32
CA ARG A 224 13.31 -14.61 7.16
C ARG A 224 12.56 -14.60 8.50
N ILE A 225 12.87 -15.57 9.38
CA ILE A 225 12.25 -15.62 10.71
C ILE A 225 12.62 -14.38 11.53
N LEU A 226 13.91 -14.00 11.51
CA LEU A 226 14.38 -12.79 12.19
C LEU A 226 13.64 -11.55 11.68
N HIS A 227 13.56 -11.37 10.36
CA HIS A 227 12.89 -10.23 9.77
C HIS A 227 11.41 -10.10 10.17
N ILE A 228 10.68 -11.22 10.20
CA ILE A 228 9.27 -11.21 10.64
C ILE A 228 9.15 -10.74 12.09
N ILE A 229 10.09 -11.10 12.96
CA ILE A 229 10.09 -10.67 14.36
C ILE A 229 10.50 -9.19 14.46
N GLU A 230 11.44 -8.73 13.63
CA GLU A 230 11.87 -7.33 13.53
C GLU A 230 10.74 -6.39 13.07
N THR A 231 9.91 -6.82 12.12
CA THR A 231 8.86 -5.98 11.52
C THR A 231 7.51 -6.12 12.21
N ALA A 232 7.38 -6.98 13.22
CA ALA A 232 6.11 -7.20 13.89
C ALA A 232 5.81 -6.05 14.87
N ASP A 233 4.66 -5.40 14.71
CA ASP A 233 4.20 -4.30 15.59
C ASP A 233 3.92 -4.77 17.03
N GLU A 234 3.63 -6.06 17.22
CA GLU A 234 3.43 -6.70 18.50
C GLU A 234 4.27 -7.98 18.63
N PRO A 235 4.61 -8.41 19.87
CA PRO A 235 5.26 -9.69 20.10
C PRO A 235 4.53 -10.86 19.40
N ILE A 236 5.24 -11.56 18.51
CA ILE A 236 4.65 -12.54 17.60
C ILE A 236 4.74 -13.97 18.15
N LYS A 237 3.69 -14.80 17.98
CA LYS A 237 3.74 -16.21 18.38
C LYS A 237 4.44 -17.05 17.31
N LYS A 238 5.11 -18.13 17.74
CA LYS A 238 5.76 -19.11 16.83
C LYS A 238 4.82 -19.66 15.75
N LYS A 239 3.56 -19.93 16.09
CA LYS A 239 2.57 -20.44 15.12
C LYS A 239 2.32 -19.44 13.99
N ASP A 240 2.35 -18.14 14.32
CA ASP A 240 2.06 -17.06 13.38
C ASP A 240 3.29 -16.84 12.48
N ILE A 241 4.52 -16.96 13.02
CA ILE A 241 5.76 -17.03 12.22
C ILE A 241 5.70 -18.16 11.19
N CYS A 242 5.29 -19.37 11.60
CA CYS A 242 5.19 -20.53 10.69
C CYS A 242 4.05 -20.36 9.67
N ALA A 243 2.96 -19.70 10.04
CA ALA A 243 1.90 -19.35 9.10
C ALA A 243 2.40 -18.33 8.06
N CYS A 244 3.32 -17.44 8.46
CA CYS A 244 3.93 -16.49 7.55
C CYS A 244 4.95 -17.08 6.59
N ILE A 245 5.55 -18.19 6.98
CA ILE A 245 6.60 -18.85 6.23
C ILE A 245 6.29 -20.34 6.10
N PRO A 246 5.39 -20.74 5.18
CA PRO A 246 4.85 -22.10 5.15
C PRO A 246 5.88 -23.22 4.91
N ASP A 247 7.04 -22.91 4.33
CA ASP A 247 8.16 -23.85 4.12
C ASP A 247 9.08 -23.99 5.35
N VAL A 248 8.82 -23.23 6.43
CA VAL A 248 9.48 -23.38 7.73
C VAL A 248 8.66 -24.33 8.60
N SER A 249 9.25 -25.49 8.92
CA SER A 249 8.66 -26.40 9.91
C SER A 249 8.76 -25.80 11.31
N ILE A 250 7.82 -26.16 12.19
CA ILE A 250 7.83 -25.75 13.62
C ILE A 250 9.19 -26.02 14.26
N ARG A 251 9.82 -27.16 13.93
CA ARG A 251 11.15 -27.53 14.44
C ARG A 251 12.25 -26.59 13.96
N THR A 252 12.19 -26.15 12.70
CA THR A 252 13.13 -25.17 12.16
C THR A 252 12.96 -23.83 12.86
N ALA A 253 11.71 -23.40 13.06
CA ALA A 253 11.41 -22.19 13.81
C ALA A 253 11.96 -22.25 15.24
N ASP A 254 11.78 -23.37 15.96
CA ASP A 254 12.33 -23.53 17.32
C ASP A 254 13.86 -23.39 17.35
N VAL A 255 14.58 -24.05 16.43
CA VAL A 255 16.04 -23.96 16.37
C VAL A 255 16.49 -22.53 16.10
N VAL A 256 15.85 -21.84 15.16
CA VAL A 256 16.20 -20.46 14.83
C VAL A 256 15.86 -19.51 15.96
N LEU A 257 14.70 -19.64 16.60
CA LEU A 257 14.31 -18.80 17.73
C LEU A 257 15.29 -18.97 18.90
N SER A 258 15.70 -20.21 19.21
CA SER A 258 16.72 -20.47 20.22
C SER A 258 18.06 -19.81 19.88
N ASP A 259 18.55 -19.96 18.65
CA ASP A 259 19.79 -19.33 18.18
C ASP A 259 19.72 -17.79 18.26
N LEU A 260 18.59 -17.18 17.90
CA LEU A 260 18.40 -15.74 17.96
C LEU A 260 18.33 -15.21 19.41
N MET A 261 17.73 -15.98 20.33
CA MET A 261 17.72 -15.66 21.77
C MET A 261 19.13 -15.77 22.36
N GLU A 262 19.89 -16.82 22.03
CA GLU A 262 21.28 -16.99 22.47
C GLU A 262 22.18 -15.84 21.99
N GLN A 263 21.90 -15.29 20.81
CA GLN A 263 22.58 -14.13 20.25
C GLN A 263 22.05 -12.78 20.74
N ASN A 264 21.09 -12.77 21.68
CA ASN A 264 20.43 -11.57 22.20
C ASN A 264 19.81 -10.67 21.11
N LYS A 265 19.34 -11.25 20.00
CA LYS A 265 18.62 -10.51 18.95
C LYS A 265 17.12 -10.41 19.19
N ILE A 266 16.58 -11.36 19.95
CA ILE A 266 15.16 -11.43 20.27
C ILE A 266 14.98 -11.81 21.74
N GLU A 267 13.88 -11.37 22.34
CA GLU A 267 13.45 -11.76 23.67
C GLU A 267 12.15 -12.57 23.60
N LYS A 268 12.02 -13.56 24.49
CA LYS A 268 10.83 -14.37 24.63
C LYS A 268 9.98 -13.87 25.79
N LEU A 269 8.75 -13.48 25.48
CA LEU A 269 7.75 -13.05 26.44
C LEU A 269 6.77 -14.18 26.74
N GLY A 270 6.50 -14.43 28.02
CA GLY A 270 5.57 -15.47 28.48
C GLY A 270 6.11 -16.90 28.36
N SER A 271 5.26 -17.87 28.67
CA SER A 271 5.64 -19.29 28.75
C SER A 271 4.68 -20.20 27.98
N PHE A 272 5.17 -21.37 27.59
CA PHE A 272 4.38 -22.44 26.96
C PHE A 272 3.58 -22.00 25.72
N LYS A 273 2.25 -21.95 25.80
CA LYS A 273 1.33 -21.72 24.67
C LYS A 273 1.15 -20.23 24.34
N ASP A 274 1.55 -19.36 25.26
CA ASP A 274 1.47 -17.90 25.11
C ASP A 274 2.83 -17.25 24.89
N ALA A 275 3.86 -18.06 24.65
CA ALA A 275 5.17 -17.58 24.24
C ALA A 275 5.07 -16.72 22.97
N ARG A 276 5.54 -15.48 23.09
CA ARG A 276 5.67 -14.50 22.01
C ARG A 276 7.13 -14.05 21.93
N TYR A 277 7.55 -13.58 20.77
CA TYR A 277 8.91 -13.16 20.50
C TYR A 277 8.91 -11.73 20.00
N ILE A 278 9.84 -10.92 20.51
CA ILE A 278 10.02 -9.52 20.13
C ILE A 278 11.50 -9.29 19.82
N PHE A 279 11.80 -8.42 18.85
CA PHE A 279 13.16 -8.01 18.52
C PHE A 279 13.73 -7.07 19.60
N VAL A 280 15.03 -7.14 19.85
CA VAL A 280 15.74 -6.38 20.90
C VAL A 280 16.90 -5.58 20.30
#